data_AF-A0A2C9M5N3-F1
#
_entry.id   AF-A0A2C9M5N3-F1
#
_cell.length_a   1.000
_cell.length_b   1.000
_cell.length_c   1.000
_cell.angle_alpha   90.00
_cell.angle_beta   90.00
_cell.angle_gamma   90.00
#
_symmetry.space_group_name_H-M   'P 1'
#
loop_
_entity.id
_entity.type
_entity.pdbx_description
1 polymer ?
#
loop_
_entity_poly.entity_id
_entity_poly.type
_entity_poly.pdbx_seq_one_letter_code
_entity_poly.pdbx_strand_id
1 'polypeptide(L)'
;MYRSRRGRGSYRNNNSRGKLRRMYGLLECSECDKEWESSHVYCKPGTYEAAYGQECKDCRIMCMPYRLENIKCSQCGQTDCECERRHVDPNKNHRSDLCGKCKAGLKCGFRRN
;
A
#
# COMPACT_ATOMS: atom_id res chain seq x y z
N MET A 1 10.73 -21.06 14.32
CA MET A 1 9.32 -20.94 14.76
C MET A 1 9.06 -19.49 15.13
N TYR A 2 8.53 -18.67 14.21
CA TYR A 2 8.16 -17.28 14.54
C TYR A 2 6.74 -17.01 14.09
N ARG A 3 5.77 -17.39 14.92
CA ARG A 3 4.38 -16.92 14.82
C ARG A 3 4.21 -15.77 15.80
N SER A 4 4.60 -14.58 15.35
CA SER A 4 4.34 -13.34 16.11
C SER A 4 2.86 -12.98 15.96
N ARG A 5 2.17 -13.01 17.10
CA ARG A 5 0.77 -12.63 17.33
C ARG A 5 0.38 -11.38 16.54
N ARG A 6 -0.55 -11.51 15.59
CA ARG A 6 -1.12 -10.36 14.86
C ARG A 6 -2.29 -9.82 15.65
N GLY A 7 -1.99 -8.80 16.45
CA GLY A 7 -2.99 -8.00 17.15
C GLY A 7 -3.96 -7.37 16.16
N ARG A 8 -5.23 -7.31 16.54
CA ARG A 8 -6.29 -6.56 15.84
C ARG A 8 -5.87 -5.09 15.75
N GLY A 9 -5.26 -4.70 14.64
CA GLY A 9 -4.87 -3.32 14.36
C GLY A 9 -6.12 -2.46 14.25
N SER A 10 -6.38 -1.63 15.26
CA SER A 10 -7.42 -0.62 15.24
C SER A 10 -7.11 0.37 14.12
N TYR A 11 -8.00 0.43 13.12
CA TYR A 11 -7.91 1.34 11.98
C TYR A 11 -8.12 2.78 12.44
N ARG A 12 -7.08 3.39 13.01
CA ARG A 12 -7.07 4.83 13.27
C ARG A 12 -6.91 5.56 11.93
N ASN A 13 -8.04 6.06 11.45
CA ASN A 13 -8.16 6.92 10.29
C ASN A 13 -7.43 8.25 10.56
N ASN A 14 -6.12 8.25 10.33
CA ASN A 14 -5.30 9.45 10.44
C ASN A 14 -5.49 10.30 9.19
N ASN A 15 -6.38 11.28 9.31
CA ASN A 15 -6.61 12.37 8.35
C ASN A 15 -5.35 13.26 8.23
N SER A 16 -4.30 12.68 7.65
CA SER A 16 -3.03 13.35 7.41
C SER A 16 -3.12 13.98 6.04
N ARG A 17 -3.42 15.28 5.96
CA ARG A 17 -3.39 16.09 4.72
C ARG A 17 -1.97 16.25 4.14
N GLY A 18 -1.00 15.47 4.61
CA GLY A 18 0.38 15.44 4.13
C GLY A 18 0.54 14.59 2.87
N LYS A 19 1.57 14.90 2.08
CA LYS A 19 1.91 14.17 0.83
C LYS A 19 2.41 12.76 1.16
N LEU A 20 1.51 11.77 1.17
CA LEU A 20 1.86 10.37 1.47
C LEU A 20 2.85 9.80 0.44
N ARG A 21 3.82 9.02 0.92
CA ARG A 21 4.77 8.31 0.06
C ARG A 21 4.18 6.98 -0.38
N ARG A 22 4.26 6.70 -1.69
CA ARG A 22 3.85 5.42 -2.25
C ARG A 22 4.97 4.37 -2.02
N MET A 23 4.57 3.18 -1.59
CA MET A 23 5.44 2.05 -1.30
C MET A 23 4.90 0.79 -1.95
N TYR A 24 5.78 -0.20 -2.10
CA TYR A 24 5.39 -1.59 -2.31
C TYR A 24 5.09 -2.20 -0.94
N GLY A 25 4.01 -2.98 -0.81
CA GLY A 25 3.68 -3.63 0.44
C GLY A 25 3.17 -5.04 0.24
N LEU A 26 3.53 -5.90 1.21
CA LEU A 26 3.03 -7.26 1.33
C LEU A 26 1.97 -7.28 2.42
N LEU A 27 0.80 -7.80 2.08
CA LEU A 27 -0.37 -7.88 2.94
C LEU A 27 -0.75 -9.35 3.14
N GLU A 28 -1.36 -9.65 4.28
CA GLU A 28 -1.94 -10.95 4.57
C GLU A 28 -3.26 -10.77 5.30
N CYS A 29 -4.25 -11.58 4.93
CA CYS A 29 -5.52 -11.65 5.61
C CYS A 29 -5.41 -12.51 6.87
N SER A 30 -5.76 -11.96 8.04
CA SER A 30 -5.74 -12.72 9.30
C SER A 30 -6.82 -13.81 9.41
N GLU A 31 -7.85 -13.78 8.56
CA GLU A 31 -8.98 -14.71 8.62
C GLU A 31 -8.85 -15.87 7.62
N CYS A 32 -8.16 -15.67 6.49
CA CYS A 32 -8.02 -16.70 5.46
C CYS A 32 -6.57 -16.96 5.03
N ASP A 33 -5.61 -16.35 5.72
CA ASP A 33 -4.16 -16.47 5.51
C ASP A 33 -3.69 -16.17 4.08
N LYS A 34 -4.55 -15.60 3.22
CA LYS A 34 -4.19 -15.22 1.86
C LYS A 34 -3.23 -14.03 1.90
N GLU A 35 -2.13 -14.17 1.19
CA GLU A 35 -1.15 -13.12 0.97
C GLU A 35 -1.34 -12.46 -0.39
N TRP A 36 -1.04 -11.16 -0.46
CA TRP A 36 -0.96 -10.45 -1.73
C TRP A 36 0.00 -9.27 -1.65
N GLU A 37 0.48 -8.88 -2.82
CA GLU A 37 1.40 -7.78 -2.98
C GLU A 37 0.70 -6.59 -3.65
N SER A 38 1.10 -5.38 -3.29
CA SER A 38 0.53 -4.17 -3.88
C SER A 38 1.51 -3.02 -3.93
N SER A 39 1.58 -2.38 -5.10
CA SER A 39 2.25 -1.09 -5.29
C SER A 39 1.41 0.13 -4.87
N HIS A 40 0.18 -0.07 -4.42
CA HIS A 40 -0.77 0.99 -4.03
C HIS A 40 -0.89 1.08 -2.51
N VAL A 41 0.27 1.11 -1.84
CA VAL A 41 0.38 1.30 -0.40
C VAL A 41 0.95 2.69 -0.13
N TYR A 42 0.37 3.40 0.82
CA TYR A 42 0.70 4.80 1.10
C TYR A 42 1.12 4.96 2.55
N CYS A 43 2.34 5.43 2.77
CA CYS A 43 2.93 5.61 4.09
C CYS A 43 3.05 7.10 4.43
N LYS A 44 3.08 7.39 5.74
CA LYS A 44 3.39 8.74 6.23
C LYS A 44 4.83 9.12 5.80
N PRO A 45 5.07 10.39 5.44
CA PRO A 45 6.43 10.86 5.12
C PRO A 45 7.40 10.58 6.25
N GLY A 46 8.61 10.15 5.93
CA GLY A 46 9.66 9.88 6.91
C GLY A 46 9.46 8.62 7.76
N THR A 47 8.40 7.83 7.55
CA THR A 47 8.17 6.58 8.28
C THR A 47 7.80 5.42 7.34
N TYR A 48 7.90 4.20 7.86
CA TYR A 48 7.32 2.99 7.27
C TYR A 48 5.96 2.67 7.90
N GLU A 49 5.21 3.69 8.32
CA GLU A 49 3.85 3.51 8.82
C GLU A 49 2.85 3.71 7.68
N ALA A 50 2.20 2.62 7.28
CA ALA A 50 1.12 2.68 6.30
C ALA A 50 -0.06 3.50 6.87
N ALA A 51 -0.54 4.47 6.09
CA ALA A 51 -1.69 5.30 6.47
C ALA A 51 -3.02 4.59 6.16
N TYR A 52 -3.03 3.69 5.16
CA TYR A 52 -4.21 2.96 4.72
C TYR A 52 -3.87 1.49 4.48
N GLY A 53 -4.77 0.61 4.89
CA GLY A 53 -4.78 -0.81 4.53
C GLY A 53 -5.49 -1.10 3.21
N GLN A 54 -5.63 -2.38 2.90
CA GLN A 54 -6.48 -2.87 1.82
C GLN A 54 -7.41 -3.96 2.31
N GLU A 55 -8.60 -3.99 1.75
CA GLU A 55 -9.60 -5.00 2.08
C GLU A 55 -9.28 -6.34 1.41
N CYS A 56 -9.35 -7.42 2.20
CA CYS A 56 -9.32 -8.77 1.66
C CYS A 56 -10.53 -8.99 0.75
N LYS A 57 -10.27 -9.46 -0.47
CA LYS A 57 -11.31 -9.66 -1.50
C LYS A 57 -12.41 -10.64 -1.07
N ASP A 58 -12.06 -11.62 -0.22
CA ASP A 58 -12.95 -12.70 0.21
C ASP A 58 -13.58 -12.38 1.57
N CYS A 59 -12.75 -12.03 2.56
CA CYS A 59 -13.21 -11.84 3.95
C CYS A 59 -13.76 -10.43 4.22
N ARG A 60 -13.53 -9.47 3.31
CA ARG A 60 -13.93 -8.06 3.47
C ARG A 60 -13.42 -7.38 4.75
N ILE A 61 -12.40 -7.94 5.37
CA ILE A 61 -11.65 -7.30 6.45
C ILE A 61 -10.58 -6.40 5.86
N MET A 62 -10.31 -5.29 6.53
CA MET A 62 -9.19 -4.45 6.17
C MET A 62 -7.91 -5.07 6.70
N CYS A 63 -6.86 -5.11 5.87
CA CYS A 63 -5.53 -5.64 6.18
C CYS A 63 -4.46 -4.57 6.02
N MET A 64 -3.57 -4.45 7.00
CA MET A 64 -2.40 -3.59 6.92
C MET A 64 -1.22 -4.36 6.31
N PRO A 65 -0.35 -3.70 5.54
CA PRO A 65 0.88 -4.33 5.08
C PRO A 65 1.77 -4.69 6.27
N TYR A 66 2.25 -5.93 6.28
CA TYR A 66 3.19 -6.41 7.29
C TYR A 66 4.65 -6.16 6.90
N ARG A 67 4.92 -5.99 5.60
CA ARG A 67 6.22 -5.59 5.06
C ARG A 67 6.02 -4.47 4.04
N LEU A 68 6.92 -3.49 4.09
CA LEU A 68 6.94 -2.32 3.21
C LEU A 68 8.31 -2.18 2.59
N GLU A 69 8.32 -1.89 1.29
CA GLU A 69 9.53 -1.71 0.51
C GLU A 69 9.40 -0.49 -0.39
N ASN A 70 10.52 0.18 -0.65
CA ASN A 70 10.53 1.27 -1.61
C ASN A 70 10.25 0.69 -3.02
N ILE A 71 9.44 1.39 -3.80
CA ILE A 71 9.22 1.01 -5.20
C ILE A 71 10.53 1.25 -5.96
N LYS A 72 11.16 0.16 -6.40
CA LYS A 72 12.38 0.18 -7.20
C LYS A 72 12.06 -0.01 -8.69
N CYS A 73 12.86 0.61 -9.54
CA CYS A 73 12.85 0.35 -10.97
C CYS A 73 13.25 -1.12 -11.23
N SER A 74 12.50 -1.82 -12.08
CA SER A 74 12.80 -3.20 -12.46
C SER A 74 13.98 -3.34 -13.41
N GLN A 75 14.54 -2.23 -13.92
CA GLN A 75 15.71 -2.25 -14.81
C GLN A 75 17.00 -1.89 -14.06
N CYS A 76 17.00 -0.84 -13.24
CA CYS A 76 18.22 -0.37 -12.57
C CYS A 76 18.20 -0.52 -11.04
N GLY A 77 17.08 -0.95 -10.45
CA GLY A 77 16.94 -1.12 -9.00
C GLY A 77 16.86 0.18 -8.18
N GLN A 78 16.96 1.35 -8.83
CA GLN A 78 16.88 2.65 -8.16
C GLN A 78 15.42 3.09 -7.93
N THR A 79 15.18 3.87 -6.88
CA THR A 79 13.84 4.36 -6.51
C THR A 79 13.43 5.61 -7.28
N ASP A 80 14.41 6.36 -7.77
CA ASP A 80 14.25 7.56 -8.60
C ASP A 80 15.24 7.39 -9.75
N CYS A 81 14.76 7.21 -10.98
CA CYS A 81 15.63 7.09 -12.15
C CYS A 81 14.90 7.53 -13.43
N GLU A 82 15.65 7.82 -14.48
CA GLU A 82 15.14 8.30 -15.77
C GLU A 82 14.89 7.17 -16.78
N CYS A 83 14.93 5.90 -16.36
CA CYS A 83 14.74 4.76 -17.25
C CYS A 83 13.36 4.79 -17.97
N GLU A 84 13.36 4.56 -19.29
CA GLU A 84 12.16 4.60 -20.14
C GLU A 84 11.08 3.57 -19.75
N ARG A 85 11.47 2.41 -19.21
CA ARG A 85 10.55 1.43 -18.62
C ARG A 85 10.17 1.87 -17.21
N ARG A 86 9.05 2.59 -17.10
CA ARG A 86 8.55 3.11 -15.84
C ARG A 86 8.41 2.03 -14.76
N HIS A 87 9.10 2.28 -13.65
CA HIS A 87 8.55 2.28 -12.28
C HIS A 87 7.04 2.04 -12.26
N VAL A 88 6.59 0.96 -11.61
CA VAL A 88 5.18 0.54 -11.54
C VAL A 88 4.23 1.71 -11.73
N ASP A 89 3.51 1.76 -12.86
CA ASP A 89 2.76 2.96 -13.26
C ASP A 89 1.86 3.43 -12.10
N PRO A 90 2.11 4.65 -11.55
CA PRO A 90 1.31 5.19 -10.46
C PRO A 90 -0.17 5.33 -10.78
N ASN A 91 -0.51 5.43 -12.07
CA ASN A 91 -1.86 5.58 -12.57
C ASN A 91 -2.41 4.26 -13.11
N LYS A 92 -1.68 3.14 -12.98
CA LYS A 92 -2.20 1.82 -13.34
C LYS A 92 -3.48 1.58 -12.54
N ASN A 93 -4.52 1.13 -13.25
CA ASN A 93 -5.75 0.72 -12.59
C ASN A 93 -5.44 -0.31 -11.50
N HIS A 94 -6.03 -0.10 -10.34
CA HIS A 94 -5.98 -0.99 -9.20
C HIS A 94 -7.41 -1.20 -8.70
N ARG A 95 -7.58 -2.19 -7.82
CA ARG A 95 -8.88 -2.46 -7.19
C ARG A 95 -9.20 -1.40 -6.15
N SER A 96 -9.74 -0.28 -6.64
CA SER A 96 -10.15 0.88 -5.83
C SER A 96 -11.24 0.51 -4.83
N ASP A 97 -12.06 -0.50 -5.15
CA ASP A 97 -13.06 -1.10 -4.27
C ASP A 97 -12.46 -1.78 -3.03
N LEU A 98 -11.18 -2.17 -3.08
CA LEU A 98 -10.46 -2.76 -1.95
C LEU A 98 -9.42 -1.81 -1.34
N CYS A 99 -9.15 -0.66 -1.96
CA CYS A 99 -8.13 0.26 -1.49
C CYS A 99 -8.69 1.16 -0.38
N GLY A 100 -8.13 1.09 0.83
CA GLY A 100 -8.57 1.93 1.95
C GLY A 100 -8.45 3.43 1.69
N LYS A 101 -7.45 3.85 0.91
CA LYS A 101 -7.29 5.25 0.51
C LYS A 101 -8.44 5.71 -0.38
N CYS A 102 -8.83 4.89 -1.37
CA CYS A 102 -9.99 5.18 -2.24
C CYS A 102 -11.30 5.16 -1.46
N LYS A 103 -11.48 4.21 -0.53
CA LYS A 103 -12.64 4.18 0.37
C LYS A 103 -12.73 5.42 1.27
N ALA A 104 -11.60 6.01 1.63
CA ALA A 104 -11.54 7.29 2.34
C ALA A 104 -11.79 8.52 1.43
N GLY A 105 -12.19 8.33 0.17
CA GLY A 105 -12.47 9.39 -0.80
C GLY A 105 -11.23 10.01 -1.47
N LEU A 106 -10.03 9.48 -1.21
CA LEU A 106 -8.79 10.00 -1.77
C LEU A 106 -8.39 9.23 -3.03
N LYS A 107 -8.08 9.94 -4.11
CA LYS A 107 -7.61 9.33 -5.36
C LYS A 107 -6.20 8.76 -5.20
N CYS A 108 -5.99 7.53 -5.67
CA CYS A 108 -4.68 6.92 -5.88
C CYS A 108 -4.11 7.38 -7.23
N GLY A 109 -2.78 7.47 -7.31
CA GLY A 109 -2.06 7.96 -8.48
C GLY A 109 -1.61 9.42 -8.40
N PHE A 110 -0.92 9.86 -9.45
CA PHE A 110 -0.42 11.22 -9.57
C PHE A 110 -1.52 12.09 -10.18
N ARG A 111 -1.90 13.19 -9.52
CA ARG A 111 -2.68 14.23 -10.20
C ARG A 111 -1.75 14.83 -11.25
N ARG A 112 -2.03 14.59 -12.54
CA ARG A 112 -1.46 15.41 -13.61
C ARG A 112 -2.04 16.81 -13.41
N ASN A 113 -1.16 17.79 -13.23
CA ASN A 113 -1.51 19.20 -13.24
C ASN A 113 -1.95 19.59 -14.65
#